data_AF-A0AAD4SPR5-F1
#
_entry.id   AF-A0AAD4SPR5-F1
#
_cell.length_a   1.000
_cell.length_b   1.000
_cell.length_c   1.000
_cell.angle_alpha   90.00
_cell.angle_beta   90.00
_cell.angle_gamma   90.00
#
_symmetry.space_group_name_H-M   'P 1'
#
loop_
_entity.id
_entity.type
_entity.pdbx_description
1 polymer ?
#
loop_
_entity_poly.entity_id
_entity_poly.type
_entity_poly.pdbx_seq_one_letter_code
_entity_poly.pdbx_strand_id
1 'polypeptide(L)'
;MYIDAEGTFRTQGHLQIGDRFGLNGADVLSYVAYARAYNTDHQPRLLLEAASMMLETRFAPVTVVSATALYRTDFSGRGELSAKQMHLVKFLRSLRNLADEGDCSVQYFKELL
;
A
#
# COMPACT_ATOMS: atom_id res chain seq x y z
N MET A 1 1.45 -6.88 3.64
CA MET A 1 2.33 -5.99 2.84
C MET A 1 1.96 -4.54 3.11
N TYR A 2 2.94 -3.65 3.23
CA TYR A 2 2.77 -2.22 3.46
C TYR A 2 3.39 -1.43 2.31
N ILE A 3 2.57 -0.67 1.59
CA ILE A 3 2.98 0.24 0.51
C ILE A 3 2.92 1.67 1.04
N ASP A 4 4.08 2.29 1.15
CA ASP A 4 4.25 3.61 1.75
C ASP A 4 4.60 4.65 0.68
N ALA A 5 3.71 5.61 0.47
CA ALA A 5 3.86 6.77 -0.39
C ALA A 5 4.28 8.05 0.37
N GLU A 6 4.15 8.11 1.71
CA GLU A 6 4.40 9.33 2.50
C GLU A 6 5.67 9.30 3.38
N GLY A 7 6.15 8.12 3.74
CA GLY A 7 7.45 7.89 4.39
C GLY A 7 7.24 7.70 5.87
N THR A 8 6.04 7.26 6.24
CA THR A 8 5.51 7.26 7.59
C THR A 8 5.64 5.89 8.25
N PHE A 9 6.05 4.86 7.52
CA PHE A 9 6.27 3.54 8.09
C PHE A 9 7.40 3.54 9.12
N ARG A 10 7.16 2.96 10.30
CA ARG A 10 8.15 2.82 11.37
C ARG A 10 8.09 1.41 11.96
N THR A 11 9.24 0.76 12.08
CA THR A 11 9.38 -0.59 12.67
C THR A 11 9.08 -0.60 14.16
N GLN A 12 9.44 0.47 14.88
CA GLN A 12 9.28 0.57 16.33
C GLN A 12 7.83 0.34 16.78
N GLY A 13 6.84 0.88 16.07
CA GLY A 13 5.42 0.67 16.40
C GLY A 13 4.99 -0.80 16.27
N HIS A 14 5.52 -1.51 15.27
CA HIS A 14 5.23 -2.93 15.05
C HIS A 14 5.86 -3.80 16.15
N LEU A 15 7.08 -3.48 16.57
CA LEU A 15 7.75 -4.15 17.68
C LEU A 15 6.96 -3.97 18.99
N GLN A 16 6.53 -2.75 19.31
CA GLN A 16 5.71 -2.48 20.50
C GLN A 16 4.38 -3.23 20.51
N ILE A 17 3.73 -3.35 19.34
CA ILE A 17 2.51 -4.16 19.20
C ILE A 17 2.84 -5.65 19.38
N GLY A 18 3.91 -6.14 18.75
CA GLY A 18 4.36 -7.53 18.90
C GLY A 18 4.64 -7.90 20.35
N ASP A 19 5.37 -7.06 21.07
CA ASP A 19 5.71 -7.23 22.49
C ASP A 19 4.44 -7.33 23.35
N ARG A 20 3.41 -6.51 23.07
CA ARG A 20 2.12 -6.57 23.77
C ARG A 20 1.43 -7.92 23.62
N PHE A 21 1.65 -8.62 22.51
CA PHE A 21 1.10 -9.96 22.25
C PHE A 21 2.09 -11.09 22.55
N GLY A 22 3.27 -10.79 23.14
CA GLY A 22 4.29 -11.78 23.47
C GLY A 22 4.99 -12.40 22.25
N LEU A 23 5.01 -11.70 21.11
CA LEU A 23 5.65 -12.15 19.88
C LEU A 23 7.14 -11.76 19.86
N ASN A 24 7.98 -12.57 19.21
CA ASN A 24 9.38 -12.20 18.97
C ASN A 24 9.46 -11.07 17.93
N GLY A 25 10.17 -9.99 18.27
CA GLY A 25 10.30 -8.83 17.39
C GLY A 25 10.94 -9.10 16.03
N ALA A 26 11.95 -9.99 15.96
CA ALA A 26 12.59 -10.33 14.69
C ALA A 26 11.64 -11.09 13.78
N ASP A 27 10.86 -12.02 14.34
CA ASP A 27 9.82 -12.75 13.61
C ASP A 27 8.74 -11.77 13.11
N VAL A 28 8.27 -10.86 13.96
CA VAL A 28 7.29 -9.83 13.58
C VAL A 28 7.76 -9.03 12.37
N LEU A 29 9.00 -8.55 12.36
CA LEU A 29 9.54 -7.78 11.24
C LEU A 29 9.73 -8.64 9.98
N SER A 30 10.06 -9.93 10.13
CA SER A 30 10.20 -10.85 8.99
C SER A 30 8.89 -11.08 8.23
N TYR A 31 7.74 -10.94 8.90
CA TYR A 31 6.41 -11.09 8.30
C TYR A 31 5.85 -9.82 7.66
N VAL A 32 6.55 -8.67 7.80
CA VAL A 32 6.10 -7.40 7.23
C VAL A 32 6.89 -7.08 5.95
N ALA A 33 6.31 -7.43 4.80
CA ALA A 33 6.77 -6.92 3.51
C ALA A 33 6.50 -5.41 3.41
N TYR A 34 7.55 -4.61 3.19
CA TYR A 34 7.49 -3.15 3.06
C TYR A 34 7.98 -2.71 1.68
N ALA A 35 7.28 -1.76 1.06
CA ALA A 35 7.70 -1.13 -0.18
C ALA A 35 7.41 0.38 -0.18
N ARG A 36 8.33 1.18 -0.74
CA ARG A 36 8.21 2.63 -0.89
C ARG A 36 7.73 2.98 -2.30
N ALA A 37 6.58 3.62 -2.42
CA ALA A 37 6.12 4.21 -3.67
C ALA A 37 6.69 5.62 -3.85
N TYR A 38 7.17 5.93 -5.05
CA TYR A 38 7.85 7.21 -5.34
C TYR A 38 7.07 8.12 -6.28
N ASN A 39 6.12 7.58 -7.04
CA ASN A 39 5.26 8.29 -7.98
C ASN A 39 4.01 7.46 -8.31
N THR A 40 3.05 8.06 -9.01
CA THR A 40 1.76 7.44 -9.35
C THR A 40 1.88 6.23 -10.27
N ASP A 41 2.96 6.11 -11.05
CA ASP A 41 3.20 4.95 -11.92
C ASP A 41 3.85 3.78 -11.18
N HIS A 42 4.61 4.07 -10.11
CA HIS A 42 5.26 3.06 -9.29
C HIS A 42 4.24 2.35 -8.39
N GLN A 43 3.24 3.06 -7.87
CA GLN A 43 2.22 2.51 -6.96
C GLN A 43 1.49 1.27 -7.53
N PRO A 44 0.97 1.30 -8.79
CA PRO A 44 0.34 0.13 -9.40
C PRO A 44 1.30 -1.05 -9.64
N ARG A 45 2.59 -0.78 -9.91
CA ARG A 45 3.58 -1.86 -10.10
C ARG A 45 3.82 -2.63 -8.80
N LEU A 46 3.86 -1.93 -7.68
CA LEU A 46 3.97 -2.57 -6.36
C LEU A 46 2.75 -3.44 -6.03
N LEU A 47 1.56 -3.14 -6.56
CA LEU A 47 0.40 -4.04 -6.43
C LEU A 47 0.53 -5.31 -7.26
N LEU A 48 1.16 -5.22 -8.44
CA LEU A 48 1.42 -6.41 -9.25
C LEU A 48 2.44 -7.32 -8.56
N GLU A 49 3.50 -6.75 -8.00
CA GLU A 49 4.47 -7.48 -7.19
C GLU A 49 3.81 -8.09 -5.94
N ALA A 50 2.93 -7.34 -5.27
CA ALA A 50 2.12 -7.86 -4.15
C ALA A 50 1.31 -9.09 -4.56
N ALA A 51 0.63 -9.03 -5.71
CA ALA A 51 -0.14 -10.13 -6.25
C ALA A 51 0.74 -11.36 -6.53
N SER A 52 1.93 -11.17 -7.11
CA SER A 52 2.89 -12.26 -7.32
C SER A 52 3.33 -12.90 -6.00
N MET A 53 3.65 -12.10 -4.99
CA MET A 53 4.03 -12.60 -3.67
C MET A 53 2.89 -13.40 -3.01
N MET A 54 1.64 -12.99 -3.21
CA MET A 54 0.45 -13.68 -2.69
C MET A 54 0.22 -15.07 -3.28
N LEU A 55 0.72 -15.35 -4.48
CA LEU A 55 0.66 -16.69 -5.07
C LEU A 55 1.58 -17.68 -4.36
N GLU A 56 2.71 -17.19 -3.84
CA GLU A 56 3.72 -18.02 -3.18
C GLU A 56 3.47 -18.16 -1.68
N THR A 57 2.93 -17.12 -1.05
CA THR A 57 2.76 -17.05 0.41
C THR A 57 1.40 -16.45 0.75
N ARG A 58 0.69 -17.01 1.74
CA ARG A 58 -0.55 -16.37 2.24
C ARG A 58 -0.22 -15.08 2.98
N PHE A 59 -0.78 -13.96 2.50
CA PHE A 59 -0.73 -12.66 3.19
C PHE A 59 -2.05 -12.38 3.91
N ALA A 60 -1.98 -11.69 5.06
CA ALA A 60 -3.17 -11.32 5.83
C ALA A 60 -3.75 -9.94 5.41
N PRO A 61 -3.03 -8.81 5.49
CA PRO A 61 -3.48 -7.55 4.89
C PRO A 61 -2.49 -6.90 3.90
N VAL A 62 -3.03 -6.13 2.95
CA VAL A 62 -2.31 -5.10 2.16
C VAL A 62 -2.75 -3.72 2.64
N THR A 63 -1.78 -2.89 2.99
CA THR A 63 -2.01 -1.51 3.45
C THR A 63 -1.32 -0.51 2.52
N VAL A 64 -2.04 0.53 2.06
CA VAL A 64 -1.49 1.62 1.25
C VAL A 64 -1.60 2.96 1.99
N VAL A 65 -0.46 3.63 2.22
CA VAL A 65 -0.39 4.90 2.96
C VAL A 65 0.41 5.96 2.18
N SER A 66 -0.22 6.92 1.51
CA SER A 66 -1.64 7.01 1.17
C SER A 66 -1.91 6.70 -0.30
N ALA A 67 -3.18 6.41 -0.58
CA ALA A 67 -3.64 6.17 -1.96
C ALA A 67 -3.62 7.44 -2.82
N THR A 68 -3.53 8.64 -2.23
CA THR A 68 -3.77 9.91 -2.95
C THR A 68 -2.62 10.92 -2.88
N ALA A 69 -1.64 10.76 -1.98
CA ALA A 69 -0.57 11.75 -1.80
C ALA A 69 0.20 12.03 -3.11
N LEU A 70 0.68 10.98 -3.79
CA LEU A 70 1.47 11.11 -5.04
C LEU A 70 0.65 11.74 -6.17
N TYR A 71 -0.67 11.53 -6.18
CA TYR A 71 -1.54 12.16 -7.17
C TYR A 71 -1.68 13.68 -7.00
N ARG A 72 -1.31 14.25 -5.85
CA ARG A 72 -1.29 15.70 -5.65
C ARG A 72 -0.07 16.36 -6.29
N THR A 73 1.07 15.65 -6.31
CA THR A 73 2.32 16.15 -6.87
C THR A 73 2.41 15.88 -8.36
N ASP A 74 2.04 14.66 -8.78
CA ASP A 74 2.29 14.17 -10.14
C ASP A 74 1.25 14.67 -11.15
N PHE A 75 0.08 15.09 -10.67
CA PHE A 75 -0.99 15.71 -11.45
C PHE A 75 -1.35 17.08 -10.87
N SER A 76 -0.53 18.08 -11.17
CA SER A 76 -0.65 19.46 -10.66
C SER A 76 -1.11 20.48 -11.70
N GLY A 77 -1.20 20.09 -12.97
CA GLY A 77 -1.64 20.95 -14.07
C GLY A 77 -3.16 21.17 -14.11
N ARG A 78 -3.59 22.37 -14.54
CA ARG A 78 -5.02 22.74 -14.61
C ARG A 78 -5.86 21.86 -15.55
N GLY A 79 -5.24 21.24 -16.56
CA GLY A 79 -5.90 20.33 -17.51
C GLY A 79 -5.84 18.85 -17.12
N GLU A 80 -5.22 18.51 -16.00
CA GLU A 80 -4.86 17.12 -15.68
C GLU A 80 -5.88 16.40 -14.81
N LEU A 81 -6.94 17.09 -14.37
CA LEU A 81 -7.95 16.51 -13.46
C LEU A 81 -8.56 15.23 -14.01
N SER A 82 -8.90 15.20 -15.31
CA SER A 82 -9.48 14.01 -15.95
C SER A 82 -8.48 12.85 -15.99
N ALA A 83 -7.22 13.12 -16.34
CA ALA A 83 -6.16 12.11 -16.37
C ALA A 83 -5.89 11.55 -14.96
N LYS A 84 -5.79 12.43 -13.96
CA LYS A 84 -5.66 12.09 -12.54
C LYS A 84 -6.80 11.18 -12.07
N GLN A 85 -8.05 11.55 -12.35
CA GLN A 85 -9.21 10.77 -11.97
C GLN A 85 -9.22 9.39 -12.65
N MET A 86 -8.92 9.34 -13.95
CA MET A 86 -8.85 8.09 -14.70
C MET A 86 -7.75 7.16 -14.15
N HIS A 87 -6.58 7.71 -13.86
CA HIS A 87 -5.46 6.95 -13.31
C HIS A 87 -5.77 6.43 -11.89
N LEU A 88 -6.31 7.28 -11.01
CA LEU A 88 -6.71 6.89 -9.67
C LEU A 88 -7.80 5.82 -9.68
N VAL A 89 -8.81 5.94 -10.55
CA VAL A 89 -9.87 4.92 -10.68
C VAL A 89 -9.31 3.57 -11.09
N LYS A 90 -8.36 3.54 -12.03
CA LYS A 90 -7.68 2.28 -12.42
C LYS A 90 -6.93 1.68 -11.24
N PHE A 91 -6.17 2.49 -10.49
CA PHE A 91 -5.45 2.04 -9.30
C PHE A 91 -6.38 1.47 -8.22
N LEU A 92 -7.49 2.16 -7.91
CA LEU A 92 -8.48 1.68 -6.94
C LEU A 92 -9.18 0.39 -7.40
N ARG A 93 -9.40 0.22 -8.70
CA ARG A 93 -9.89 -1.05 -9.26
C ARG A 93 -8.87 -2.17 -9.09
N SER A 94 -7.59 -1.91 -9.31
CA SER A 94 -6.53 -2.90 -9.06
C SER A 94 -6.47 -3.31 -7.59
N LEU A 95 -6.63 -2.38 -6.65
CA LEU A 95 -6.74 -2.69 -5.22
C LEU A 95 -7.93 -3.60 -4.91
N ARG A 96 -9.08 -3.33 -5.51
CA ARG A 96 -10.28 -4.15 -5.34
C ARG A 96 -10.08 -5.55 -5.91
N ASN A 97 -9.56 -5.67 -7.12
CA ASN A 97 -9.28 -6.96 -7.74
C ASN A 97 -8.28 -7.76 -6.90
N LEU A 98 -7.26 -7.12 -6.33
CA LEU A 98 -6.31 -7.78 -5.43
C LEU A 98 -6.99 -8.33 -4.17
N ALA A 99 -7.96 -7.60 -3.61
CA ALA A 99 -8.75 -8.08 -2.47
C ALA A 99 -9.62 -9.29 -2.85
N ASP A 100 -10.31 -9.20 -3.99
CA ASP A 100 -11.25 -10.20 -4.47
C ASP A 100 -10.54 -11.51 -4.88
N GLU A 101 -9.37 -11.41 -5.54
CA GLU A 101 -8.59 -12.55 -6.04
C GLU A 101 -7.66 -13.14 -4.97
N GLY A 102 -7.07 -12.29 -4.13
CA GLY A 102 -6.04 -12.67 -3.16
C GLY A 102 -6.58 -13.19 -1.82
N ASP A 103 -7.91 -13.22 -1.62
CA ASP A 103 -8.57 -13.54 -0.35
C ASP A 103 -7.92 -12.79 0.83
N CYS A 104 -7.62 -11.51 0.61
CA CYS A 104 -6.88 -10.67 1.54
C CYS A 104 -7.63 -9.36 1.82
N SER A 105 -7.39 -8.80 3.01
CA SER A 105 -7.95 -7.49 3.34
C SER A 105 -7.08 -6.39 2.73
N VAL A 106 -7.72 -5.43 2.04
CA VAL A 106 -7.05 -4.25 1.48
C VAL A 106 -7.52 -3.00 2.22
N GLN A 107 -6.57 -2.25 2.77
CA GLN A 107 -6.82 -1.00 3.49
C GLN A 107 -6.00 0.12 2.85
N TYR A 108 -6.61 1.27 2.66
CA TYR A 108 -5.88 2.45 2.18
C TYR A 108 -6.30 3.69 2.96
N PHE A 109 -5.33 4.57 3.15
CA PHE A 109 -5.55 5.85 3.80
C PHE A 109 -5.66 6.93 2.73
N LYS A 110 -6.51 7.92 3.01
CA LYS A 110 -6.63 9.15 2.24
C LYS A 110 -6.49 10.30 3.23
N GLU A 111 -5.59 11.23 2.95
CA GLU A 111 -5.57 12.48 3.68
C GLU A 111 -6.77 13.34 3.29
N LEU A 112 -7.57 13.73 4.28
CA LEU A 112 -8.63 14.72 4.14
C LEU A 112 -8.04 16.11 4.41
N LEU A 113 -7.32 16.64 3.41
CA LEU A 113 -6.93 18.04 3.34
C LEU A 113 -7.29 18.57 1.96
#